data_AF-A0AB36T1Y7-F1
#
_entry.id   AF-A0AB36T1Y7-F1
#
_cell.length_a   1.000
_cell.length_b   1.000
_cell.length_c   1.000
_cell.angle_alpha   90.00
_cell.angle_beta   90.00
_cell.angle_gamma   90.00
#
_symmetry.space_group_name_H-M   'P 1'
#
loop_
_entity.id
_entity.type
_entity.pdbx_description
1 polymer ?
#
loop_
_entity_poly.entity_id
_entity_poly.type
_entity_poly.pdbx_seq_one_letter_code
_entity_poly.pdbx_strand_id
1 'polypeptide(L)'
;MDSVLNGKIAALGLIPIDKKAYIKYLKPHEKAYKKAGIDVNRFKYYKLYGHEHMLYSVEYLERTSIEALLKADKANAILIGKR
;
A
#
# COMPACT_ATOMS: atom_id res chain seq x y z
N MET A 1 5.87 15.53 -11.56
CA MET A 1 5.05 14.63 -10.74
C MET A 1 4.29 13.73 -11.68
N ASP A 2 4.54 12.42 -11.61
CA ASP A 2 4.00 11.41 -12.53
C ASP A 2 2.47 11.40 -12.53
N SER A 3 1.88 12.01 -13.56
CA SER A 3 0.42 12.03 -13.78
C SER A 3 -0.17 10.62 -13.78
N VAL A 4 0.61 9.63 -14.21
CA VAL A 4 0.24 8.21 -14.22
C VAL A 4 0.15 7.64 -12.79
N LEU A 5 1.12 7.95 -11.93
CA LEU A 5 1.14 7.47 -10.55
C LEU A 5 0.00 8.09 -9.75
N ASN A 6 -0.22 9.40 -9.89
CA ASN A 6 -1.34 10.10 -9.25
C ASN A 6 -2.70 9.54 -9.70
N GLY A 7 -2.84 9.20 -11.00
CA GLY A 7 -4.05 8.53 -11.50
C GLY A 7 -4.29 7.17 -10.86
N LYS A 8 -3.23 6.37 -10.67
CA LYS A 8 -3.31 5.06 -9.99
C LYS A 8 -3.68 5.22 -8.51
N ILE A 9 -3.04 6.14 -7.80
CA ILE A 9 -3.32 6.45 -6.39
C ILE A 9 -4.79 6.84 -6.21
N ALA A 10 -5.30 7.73 -7.06
CA ALA A 10 -6.68 8.18 -7.02
C ALA A 10 -7.67 7.05 -7.34
N ALA A 11 -7.38 6.24 -8.37
CA ALA A 11 -8.25 5.12 -8.77
C ALA A 11 -8.35 4.02 -7.70
N LEU A 12 -7.26 3.78 -6.97
CA LEU A 12 -7.21 2.81 -5.86
C LEU A 12 -7.69 3.41 -4.54
N GLY A 13 -7.78 4.75 -4.42
CA GLY A 13 -8.04 5.42 -3.14
C GLY A 13 -6.93 5.18 -2.12
N LEU A 14 -5.67 5.17 -2.55
CA LEU A 14 -4.54 4.99 -1.65
C LEU A 14 -4.31 6.24 -0.81
N ILE A 15 -4.03 6.04 0.47
CA ILE A 15 -3.76 7.10 1.43
C ILE A 15 -2.25 7.23 1.60
N PRO A 16 -1.66 8.44 1.52
CA PRO A 16 -0.25 8.62 1.81
C PRO A 16 0.05 8.28 3.28
N ILE A 17 1.21 7.68 3.52
CA ILE A 17 1.64 7.33 4.88
C ILE A 17 2.12 8.60 5.58
N ASP A 18 1.28 9.13 6.47
CA ASP A 18 1.67 10.18 7.41
C ASP A 18 2.50 9.63 8.58
N LYS A 19 3.17 10.51 9.33
CA LYS A 19 3.88 10.14 10.58
C LYS A 19 3.03 9.30 11.54
N LYS A 20 1.73 9.61 11.66
CA LYS A 20 0.80 8.86 12.51
C LYS A 20 0.56 7.44 11.98
N ALA A 21 0.32 7.32 10.67
CA ALA A 21 0.13 6.02 10.01
C ALA A 21 1.43 5.19 10.09
N TYR A 22 2.59 5.82 9.92
CA TYR A 22 3.89 5.17 10.07
C TYR A 22 4.06 4.54 11.47
N ILE A 23 3.80 5.31 12.53
CA ILE A 23 3.94 4.83 13.91
C ILE A 23 2.94 3.71 14.21
N LYS A 24 1.72 3.78 13.67
CA LYS A 24 0.67 2.79 13.92
C LYS A 24 0.88 1.49 13.14
N TYR A 25 1.23 1.60 11.86
CA TYR A 25 1.20 0.50 10.91
C TYR A 25 2.60 0.00 10.52
N LEU A 26 3.61 0.86 10.38
CA LEU A 26 4.94 0.43 9.94
C LEU A 26 5.89 0.13 11.10
N LYS A 27 5.87 0.96 12.14
CA LYS A 27 6.77 0.84 13.31
C LYS A 27 6.73 -0.54 13.98
N PRO A 28 5.57 -1.20 14.19
CA PRO A 28 5.54 -2.54 14.77
C PRO A 28 6.23 -3.60 13.90
N HIS A 29 6.21 -3.41 12.57
CA HIS A 29 6.75 -4.36 11.60
C HIS A 29 8.16 -3.99 11.13
N GLU A 30 8.69 -2.83 11.49
CA GLU A 30 10.02 -2.33 11.09
C GLU A 30 11.13 -3.35 11.39
N LYS A 31 11.09 -3.99 12.57
CA LYS A 31 12.05 -5.01 12.96
C LYS A 31 11.96 -6.27 12.09
N ALA A 32 10.75 -6.66 11.67
CA ALA A 32 10.52 -7.81 10.80
C ALA A 32 10.97 -7.51 9.36
N TYR A 33 10.63 -6.33 8.84
CA TYR A 33 11.06 -5.88 7.51
C TYR A 33 12.58 -5.75 7.42
N LYS A 34 13.23 -5.17 8.44
CA LYS A 34 14.70 -5.08 8.49
C LYS A 34 15.38 -6.45 8.45
N LYS A 35 14.82 -7.46 9.15
CA LYS A 35 15.32 -8.84 9.08
C LYS A 35 15.14 -9.46 7.69
N ALA A 36 14.10 -9.08 6.96
CA ALA A 36 13.84 -9.52 5.61
C ALA A 36 14.61 -8.73 4.53
N GLY A 37 15.48 -7.77 4.91
CA GLY A 37 16.17 -6.89 3.97
C GLY A 37 15.25 -5.90 3.26
N ILE A 38 14.06 -5.66 3.81
CA ILE A 38 13.05 -4.76 3.25
C ILE A 38 13.18 -3.40 3.92
N ASP A 39 13.43 -2.36 3.12
CA ASP A 39 13.33 -0.99 3.59
C ASP A 39 11.87 -0.57 3.73
N VAL A 40 11.44 -0.26 4.95
CA VAL A 40 10.08 0.23 5.23
C VAL A 40 9.80 1.59 4.59
N ASN A 41 10.84 2.40 4.33
CA ASN A 41 10.68 3.72 3.75
C ASN A 41 10.27 3.71 2.28
N ARG A 42 10.36 2.54 1.62
CA ARG A 42 9.89 2.33 0.24
C ARG A 42 8.36 2.36 0.13
N PHE A 43 7.67 2.08 1.23
CA PHE A 43 6.22 2.18 1.30
C PHE A 43 5.85 3.64 1.51
N LYS A 44 5.12 4.21 0.57
CA LYS A 44 4.66 5.61 0.62
C LYS A 44 3.15 5.72 0.75
N TYR A 45 2.43 4.67 0.38
CA TYR A 45 0.99 4.65 0.38
C TYR A 45 0.46 3.43 1.11
N TYR A 46 -0.74 3.53 1.65
CA TYR A 46 -1.45 2.41 2.25
C TYR A 46 -2.94 2.47 1.91
N LYS A 47 -3.61 1.33 2.01
CA LYS A 47 -5.07 1.24 1.90
C LYS A 47 -5.62 0.44 3.07
N LEU A 48 -6.78 0.83 3.55
CA LEU A 48 -7.53 0.10 4.57
C LEU A 48 -8.59 -0.75 3.89
N TYR A 49 -8.59 -2.05 4.20
CA TYR A 49 -9.62 -2.99 3.81
C TYR A 49 -10.29 -3.48 5.10
N GLY A 50 -11.35 -2.79 5.51
CA GLY A 50 -11.97 -3.01 6.82
C GLY A 50 -11.00 -2.67 7.96
N HIS A 51 -10.66 -3.66 8.78
CA HIS A 51 -9.73 -3.51 9.92
C HIS A 51 -8.26 -3.74 9.55
N GLU A 52 -7.97 -4.37 8.41
CA GLU A 52 -6.60 -4.63 7.98
C GLU A 52 -6.09 -3.53 7.05
N HIS A 53 -4.77 -3.35 7.05
CA HIS A 53 -4.09 -2.35 6.23
C HIS A 53 -3.14 -3.06 5.25
N MET A 54 -3.01 -2.49 4.06
CA MET A 54 -2.10 -2.97 3.03
C MET A 54 -1.18 -1.84 2.59
N LEU A 55 0.13 -2.12 2.55
CA LEU A 55 1.16 -1.16 2.20
C LEU A 55 1.52 -1.26 0.71
N TYR A 56 1.68 -0.11 0.07
CA TYR A 56 2.02 0.02 -1.34
C TYR A 56 3.31 0.84 -1.50
N SER A 57 4.27 0.27 -2.23
CA SER A 57 5.49 0.97 -2.62
C SER A 57 5.30 1.69 -3.96
N VAL A 58 6.05 2.78 -4.16
CA VAL A 58 6.02 3.53 -5.42
C VAL A 58 6.43 2.63 -6.58
N GLU A 59 7.52 1.89 -6.42
CA GLU A 59 8.03 0.94 -7.43
C GLU A 59 6.97 -0.09 -7.86
N TYR A 60 6.17 -0.60 -6.92
CA TYR A 60 5.11 -1.55 -7.23
C TYR A 60 3.98 -0.90 -8.05
N LEU A 61 3.59 0.32 -7.68
CA LEU A 61 2.57 1.09 -8.40
C LEU A 61 3.05 1.52 -9.79
N GLU A 62 4.34 1.81 -9.96
CA GLU A 62 4.92 2.16 -11.26
C GLU A 62 5.01 0.93 -12.16
N ARG A 63 5.56 -0.18 -11.65
CA ARG A 63 5.73 -1.44 -12.40
C ARG A 63 4.40 -2.10 -12.79
N THR A 64 3.36 -1.94 -11.98
CA THR A 64 2.08 -2.62 -12.18
C THR A 64 1.12 -1.75 -12.99
N SER A 65 0.44 -2.32 -13.99
CA SER A 65 -0.60 -1.61 -14.74
C SER A 65 -1.83 -1.30 -13.87
N ILE A 66 -2.57 -0.26 -14.23
CA ILE A 66 -3.76 0.14 -13.45
C ILE A 66 -4.84 -0.96 -13.43
N GLU A 67 -5.01 -1.70 -14.52
CA GLU A 67 -5.95 -2.83 -14.59
C GLU A 67 -5.59 -3.94 -13.60
N ALA A 68 -4.30 -4.30 -13.53
CA ALA A 68 -3.82 -5.31 -12.60
C ALA A 68 -3.96 -4.84 -11.15
N LEU A 69 -3.69 -3.56 -10.87
CA LEU A 69 -3.90 -2.96 -9.56
C LEU A 69 -5.39 -3.01 -9.15
N LEU A 70 -6.32 -2.65 -10.04
CA LEU A 70 -7.76 -2.70 -9.77
C LEU A 70 -8.27 -4.13 -9.58
N LYS A 71 -7.73 -5.10 -10.32
CA LYS A 71 -8.07 -6.52 -10.14
C LYS A 71 -7.58 -7.03 -8.79
N ALA A 72 -6.34 -6.70 -8.42
CA ALA A 72 -5.78 -7.04 -7.11
C ALA A 72 -6.56 -6.35 -5.98
N ASP A 73 -6.96 -5.10 -6.16
CA ASP A 73 -7.76 -4.33 -5.19
C ASP A 73 -9.09 -5.02 -4.87
N LYS A 74 -9.83 -5.43 -5.92
CA LYS A 74 -11.07 -6.21 -5.76
C LYS A 74 -10.83 -7.54 -5.07
N ALA A 75 -9.77 -8.27 -5.46
CA ALA A 75 -9.42 -9.53 -4.82
C ALA A 75 -9.07 -9.35 -3.34
N ASN A 76 -8.28 -8.33 -3.01
CA ASN A 76 -7.89 -8.00 -1.65
C ASN A 76 -9.10 -7.56 -0.82
N ALA A 77 -10.01 -6.76 -1.37
CA ALA A 77 -11.25 -6.38 -0.69
C ALA A 77 -12.10 -7.61 -0.33
N ILE A 78 -12.15 -8.63 -1.20
CA ILE A 78 -12.89 -9.87 -0.94
C ILE A 78 -12.15 -10.75 0.09
N LEU A 79 -10.83 -10.89 -0.03
CA LEU A 79 -10.02 -11.76 0.83
C LEU A 79 -9.88 -11.20 2.25
N ILE A 80 -9.66 -9.89 2.36
CA ILE A 80 -9.37 -9.19 3.60
C ILE A 80 -10.67 -8.67 4.24
N GLY A 81 -11.62 -8.15 3.45
CA GLY A 81 -12.87 -7.60 3.95
C GLY A 81 -13.91 -8.64 4.39
N LYS A 82 -13.69 -9.93 4.14
CA LYS A 82 -14.57 -11.03 4.62
C LYS A 82 -14.20 -11.56 6.02
N ARG A 83 -13.15 -11.04 6.66
CA ARG A 83 -12.75 -11.46 8.01
C ARG A 83 -13.43 -10.66 9.10
#